data_AF-A0AAI8PCE0-F1
#
_entry.id   AF-A0AAI8PCE0-F1
#
_cell.length_a   1.000
_cell.length_b   1.000
_cell.length_c   1.000
_cell.angle_alpha   90.00
_cell.angle_beta   90.00
_cell.angle_gamma   90.00
#
_symmetry.space_group_name_H-M   'P 1'
#
loop_
_entity.id
_entity.type
_entity.pdbx_description
1 polymer ?
#
loop_
_entity_poly.entity_id
_entity_poly.type
_entity_poly.pdbx_seq_one_letter_code
_entity_poly.pdbx_strand_id
1 'polypeptide(L)'
;MIKILETATGIAYSDGLVEAMLKDFGANQGHQYKAINLYNLPFGFAYMTEAQDMYGLKVDNYLAEQITENSVGFEVGQYRKVVRKKDTKGTSLRFYFNNHRLGESSVGNDSIDLVVAEIHNSTRTSTIVCSKAIEFNSEYFFNTYMRRERLRLLALQYL
;
A
#
# COMPACT_ATOMS: atom_id res chain seq x y z
N MET A 1 7.32 -3.50 -8.79
CA MET A 1 5.97 -3.28 -8.28
C MET A 1 6.00 -3.08 -6.77
N ILE A 2 6.17 -4.12 -5.94
CA ILE A 2 6.12 -4.00 -4.47
C ILE A 2 7.04 -2.90 -3.90
N LYS A 3 8.33 -2.89 -4.25
CA LYS A 3 9.26 -1.83 -3.79
C LYS A 3 8.80 -0.39 -4.07
N ILE A 4 8.05 -0.18 -5.16
CA ILE A 4 7.52 1.14 -5.50
C ILE A 4 6.37 1.48 -4.56
N LEU A 5 5.49 0.52 -4.28
CA LEU A 5 4.44 0.70 -3.28
C LEU A 5 5.03 0.93 -1.90
N GLU A 6 6.02 0.15 -1.47
CA GLU A 6 6.66 0.35 -0.16
C GLU A 6 7.26 1.75 -0.01
N THR A 7 7.91 2.25 -1.08
CA THR A 7 8.49 3.60 -1.11
C THR A 7 7.41 4.67 -1.08
N ALA A 8 6.34 4.48 -1.86
CA ALA A 8 5.27 5.46 -2.01
C ALA A 8 4.36 5.52 -0.78
N THR A 9 4.05 4.38 -0.16
CA THR A 9 3.26 4.31 1.07
C THR A 9 4.09 4.62 2.31
N GLY A 10 5.38 4.30 2.30
CA GLY A 10 6.22 4.34 3.50
C GLY A 10 5.97 3.16 4.42
N ILE A 11 5.52 2.02 3.90
CA ILE A 11 5.22 0.81 4.68
C ILE A 11 6.09 -0.31 4.11
N ALA A 12 6.82 -1.04 4.95
CA ALA A 12 7.55 -2.22 4.52
C ALA A 12 6.60 -3.42 4.44
N TYR A 13 6.54 -4.06 3.29
CA TYR A 13 5.57 -5.12 3.03
C TYR A 13 6.17 -6.47 3.44
N SER A 14 5.49 -7.18 4.32
CA SER A 14 5.83 -8.58 4.62
C SER A 14 5.35 -9.49 3.50
N ASP A 15 5.95 -10.68 3.37
CA ASP A 15 5.50 -11.66 2.39
C ASP A 15 4.03 -12.04 2.57
N GLY A 16 3.56 -12.15 3.82
CA GLY A 16 2.15 -12.42 4.13
C GLY A 16 1.21 -11.29 3.71
N LEU A 17 1.64 -10.03 3.82
CA LEU A 17 0.87 -8.89 3.31
C LEU A 17 0.80 -8.92 1.78
N VAL A 18 1.94 -9.16 1.11
CA VAL A 18 1.98 -9.26 -0.35
C VAL A 18 1.08 -10.39 -0.85
N GLU A 19 1.10 -11.54 -0.17
CA GLU A 19 0.23 -12.67 -0.50
C GLU A 19 -1.25 -12.33 -0.33
N ALA A 20 -1.63 -11.65 0.77
CA ALA A 20 -3.01 -11.22 0.98
C ALA A 20 -3.48 -10.24 -0.12
N MET A 21 -2.66 -9.23 -0.42
CA MET A 21 -2.91 -8.27 -1.49
C MET A 21 -3.04 -8.95 -2.87
N LEU A 22 -2.23 -9.97 -3.16
CA LEU A 22 -2.33 -10.77 -4.39
C LEU A 22 -3.62 -11.58 -4.48
N LYS A 23 -4.07 -12.16 -3.35
CA LYS A 23 -5.34 -12.89 -3.28
C LYS A 23 -6.51 -11.96 -3.56
N ASP A 24 -6.53 -10.78 -2.94
CA ASP A 24 -7.57 -9.77 -3.15
C ASP A 24 -7.61 -9.32 -4.61
N PHE A 25 -6.45 -9.00 -5.18
CA PHE A 25 -6.35 -8.61 -6.59
C PHE A 25 -6.88 -9.70 -7.54
N GLY A 26 -6.57 -10.97 -7.26
CA GLY A 26 -7.08 -12.10 -8.02
C GLY A 26 -8.59 -12.27 -7.89
N ALA A 27 -9.10 -12.21 -6.65
CA ALA A 27 -10.53 -12.36 -6.35
C ALA A 27 -11.39 -11.24 -6.97
N ASN A 28 -10.88 -10.01 -6.96
CA ASN A 28 -11.52 -8.84 -7.57
C ASN A 28 -11.36 -8.78 -9.09
N GLN A 29 -10.82 -9.83 -9.72
CA GLN A 29 -10.50 -9.86 -11.15
C GLN A 29 -9.76 -8.60 -11.60
N GLY A 30 -8.79 -8.13 -10.79
CA GLY A 30 -8.15 -6.83 -10.99
C GLY A 30 -7.53 -6.68 -12.39
N HIS A 31 -7.10 -7.78 -13.02
CA HIS A 31 -6.62 -7.81 -14.40
C HIS A 31 -7.65 -7.35 -15.45
N GLN A 32 -8.95 -7.35 -15.14
CA GLN A 32 -10.04 -6.89 -16.01
C GLN A 32 -10.41 -5.43 -15.77
N TYR A 33 -9.82 -4.78 -14.75
CA TYR A 33 -10.16 -3.40 -14.45
C TYR A 33 -9.69 -2.48 -15.57
N LYS A 34 -10.65 -1.85 -16.25
CA LYS A 34 -10.44 -1.07 -17.49
C LYS A 34 -9.42 0.07 -17.33
N ALA A 35 -9.23 0.56 -16.10
CA ALA A 35 -8.29 1.63 -15.81
C ALA A 35 -6.84 1.13 -15.57
N ILE A 36 -6.60 -0.18 -15.50
CA ILE A 36 -5.25 -0.75 -15.33
C ILE A 36 -4.62 -1.00 -16.68
N ASN A 37 -3.42 -0.44 -16.85
CA ASN A 37 -2.52 -0.71 -17.95
C ASN A 37 -1.11 -1.04 -17.39
N LEU A 38 -0.19 -1.39 -18.28
CA LEU A 38 1.19 -1.71 -17.88
C LEU A 38 1.93 -0.55 -17.22
N TYR A 39 1.49 0.69 -17.43
CA TYR A 39 2.12 1.88 -16.86
C TYR A 39 1.67 2.14 -15.43
N ASN A 40 0.43 1.77 -15.05
CA ASN A 40 -0.13 2.04 -13.71
C ASN A 40 -0.47 0.78 -12.88
N LEU A 41 -0.01 -0.40 -13.32
CA LEU A 41 -0.23 -1.68 -12.66
C LEU A 41 0.01 -1.68 -11.13
N PRO A 42 1.06 -1.06 -10.56
CA PRO A 42 1.25 -1.08 -9.11
C PRO A 42 0.10 -0.43 -8.33
N PHE A 43 -0.48 0.64 -8.88
CA PHE A 43 -1.54 1.40 -8.23
C PHE A 43 -2.91 0.79 -8.50
N GLY A 44 -3.12 0.27 -9.71
CA GLY A 44 -4.24 -0.60 -9.99
C GLY A 44 -4.27 -1.85 -9.08
N PHE A 45 -3.09 -2.42 -8.82
CA PHE A 45 -2.92 -3.50 -7.84
C PHE A 45 -3.33 -3.04 -6.45
N ALA A 46 -2.72 -1.97 -5.93
CA ALA A 46 -3.03 -1.43 -4.61
C ALA A 46 -4.51 -1.06 -4.42
N TYR A 47 -5.12 -0.40 -5.40
CA TYR A 47 -6.54 0.02 -5.34
C TYR A 47 -7.51 -1.15 -5.22
N MET A 48 -7.16 -2.31 -5.78
CA MET A 48 -8.00 -3.51 -5.78
C MET A 48 -7.75 -4.43 -4.59
N THR A 49 -6.93 -3.99 -3.63
CA THR A 49 -6.72 -4.70 -2.37
C THR A 49 -7.72 -4.25 -1.33
N GLU A 50 -8.20 -5.18 -0.50
CA GLU A 50 -9.03 -4.81 0.64
C GLU A 50 -8.18 -4.19 1.75
N ALA A 51 -8.85 -3.70 2.81
CA ALA A 51 -8.17 -3.11 3.95
C ALA A 51 -7.27 -4.13 4.68
N GLN A 52 -5.99 -3.81 4.77
CA GLN A 52 -4.94 -4.68 5.31
C GLN A 52 -4.58 -4.29 6.74
N ASP A 53 -4.17 -5.27 7.56
CA ASP A 53 -3.74 -5.04 8.95
C ASP A 53 -2.34 -4.40 8.99
N MET A 54 -2.18 -3.37 9.83
CA MET A 54 -0.88 -2.70 10.04
C MET A 54 -0.06 -3.30 11.18
N TYR A 55 -0.66 -4.14 12.03
CA TYR A 55 0.03 -4.68 13.21
C TYR A 55 1.29 -5.44 12.81
N GLY A 56 2.42 -5.01 13.36
CA GLY A 56 3.71 -5.62 13.12
C GLY A 56 4.39 -5.21 11.81
N LEU A 57 3.79 -4.36 10.99
CA LEU A 57 4.47 -3.76 9.83
C LEU A 57 5.45 -2.67 10.28
N LYS A 58 6.48 -2.42 9.47
CA LYS A 58 7.40 -1.29 9.68
C LYS A 58 6.95 -0.10 8.85
N VAL A 59 7.07 1.11 9.40
CA VAL A 59 6.59 2.34 8.75
C VAL A 59 7.59 3.50 8.77
N ASP A 60 7.47 4.40 7.80
CA ASP A 60 8.25 5.63 7.67
C ASP A 60 7.93 6.68 8.76
N ASN A 61 8.80 7.69 8.90
CA ASN A 61 8.73 8.69 9.98
C ASN A 61 7.36 9.35 10.06
N TYR A 62 6.84 9.77 8.92
CA TYR A 62 5.52 10.37 8.81
C TYR A 62 4.41 9.49 9.39
N LEU A 63 4.31 8.23 8.95
CA LEU A 63 3.27 7.32 9.45
C LEU A 63 3.43 7.02 10.93
N ALA A 64 4.66 6.94 11.45
CA ALA A 64 4.84 6.71 12.88
C ALA A 64 4.39 7.86 13.75
N GLU A 65 4.68 9.09 13.34
CA GLU A 65 4.20 10.29 14.05
C GLU A 65 2.67 10.29 14.06
N GLN A 66 2.05 10.16 12.89
CA GLN A 66 0.59 10.15 12.75
C GLN A 66 -0.08 9.02 13.55
N ILE A 67 0.47 7.80 13.52
CA ILE A 67 -0.09 6.67 14.29
C ILE A 67 0.06 6.94 15.79
N THR A 68 1.24 7.37 16.25
CA THR A 68 1.51 7.54 17.68
C THR A 68 0.65 8.65 18.29
N GLU A 69 0.45 9.74 17.56
CA GLU A 69 -0.34 10.91 17.98
C GLU A 69 -1.85 10.67 17.91
N ASN A 70 -2.35 10.08 16.82
CA ASN A 70 -3.79 10.04 16.54
C ASN A 70 -4.46 8.69 16.84
N SER A 71 -3.70 7.58 16.95
CA SER A 71 -4.27 6.27 17.26
C SER A 71 -4.50 6.11 18.77
N VAL A 72 -5.66 5.56 19.13
CA VAL A 72 -6.01 5.26 20.52
C VAL A 72 -5.35 3.96 20.97
N GLY A 73 -5.35 2.92 20.13
CA GLY A 73 -4.87 1.60 20.51
C GLY A 73 -3.52 1.17 19.97
N PHE A 74 -2.89 1.97 19.11
CA PHE A 74 -1.61 1.63 18.48
C PHE A 74 -0.61 2.77 18.61
N GLU A 75 0.66 2.39 18.54
CA GLU A 75 1.82 3.28 18.48
C GLU A 75 2.90 2.64 17.63
N VAL A 76 3.94 3.41 17.30
CA VAL A 76 5.11 2.85 16.63
C VAL A 76 6.24 2.68 17.64
N GLY A 77 6.59 1.42 17.90
CA GLY A 77 7.62 1.04 18.84
C GLY A 77 9.01 0.96 18.23
N GLN A 78 9.88 0.18 18.88
CA GLN A 78 11.24 -0.06 18.41
C GLN A 78 11.29 -0.60 16.98
N TYR A 79 12.37 -0.28 16.27
CA TYR A 79 12.58 -0.68 14.87
C TYR A 79 11.46 -0.24 13.92
N ARG A 80 10.75 0.85 14.25
CA ARG A 80 9.71 1.47 13.43
C ARG A 80 8.49 0.55 13.22
N LYS A 81 8.27 -0.40 14.13
CA LYS A 81 7.22 -1.41 14.02
C LYS A 81 5.94 -0.93 14.70
N VAL A 82 4.81 -1.06 14.01
CA VAL A 82 3.49 -0.80 14.59
C VAL A 82 3.19 -1.85 15.66
N VAL A 83 2.89 -1.38 16.86
CA VAL A 83 2.59 -2.21 18.03
C VAL A 83 1.33 -1.69 18.72
N ARG A 84 0.75 -2.54 19.57
CA ARG A 84 -0.43 -2.18 20.35
C ARG A 84 0.01 -1.44 21.61
N LYS A 85 -0.64 -0.32 21.93
CA LYS A 85 -0.45 0.37 23.21
C LYS A 85 -0.80 -0.56 24.37
N LYS A 86 -0.07 -0.44 25.47
CA LYS A 86 -0.30 -1.26 26.67
C LYS A 86 -1.75 -1.12 27.13
N ASP A 87 -2.34 -2.21 27.61
CA ASP A 87 -3.69 -2.29 28.15
C ASP A 87 -4.83 -1.92 27.19
N THR A 88 -4.55 -1.69 25.90
CA THR A 88 -5.59 -1.48 24.89
C THR A 88 -5.98 -2.81 24.24
N LYS A 89 -7.27 -3.06 24.04
CA LYS A 89 -7.82 -4.27 23.40
C LYS A 89 -9.02 -3.91 22.53
N GLY A 90 -9.37 -4.80 21.60
CA GLY A 90 -10.60 -4.67 20.82
C GLY A 90 -10.54 -3.61 19.71
N THR A 91 -9.36 -3.11 19.35
CA THR A 91 -9.16 -2.24 18.19
C THR A 91 -8.25 -2.89 17.14
N SER A 92 -8.41 -2.49 15.89
CA SER A 92 -7.61 -2.93 14.74
C SER A 92 -7.18 -1.71 13.93
N LEU A 93 -5.88 -1.59 13.64
CA LEU A 93 -5.35 -0.55 12.77
C LEU A 93 -5.20 -1.11 11.36
N ARG A 94 -5.90 -0.52 10.40
CA ARG A 94 -5.88 -0.97 9.01
C ARG A 94 -5.49 0.15 8.08
N PHE A 95 -4.86 -0.20 6.97
CA PHE A 95 -4.69 0.70 5.84
C PHE A 95 -5.44 0.19 4.62
N TYR A 96 -5.90 1.11 3.79
CA TYR A 96 -6.52 0.81 2.51
C TYR A 96 -6.26 1.95 1.53
N PHE A 97 -6.54 1.67 0.27
CA PHE A 97 -6.38 2.64 -0.80
C PHE A 97 -7.74 3.14 -1.27
N ASN A 98 -7.86 4.44 -1.53
CA ASN A 98 -9.10 5.05 -1.96
C ASN A 98 -8.85 6.16 -3.00
N ASN A 99 -9.92 6.64 -3.65
CA ASN A 99 -9.90 7.77 -4.57
C ASN A 99 -8.80 7.66 -5.64
N HIS A 100 -8.79 6.55 -6.38
CA HIS A 100 -7.89 6.44 -7.53
C HIS A 100 -8.29 7.48 -8.59
N ARG A 101 -7.40 8.44 -8.83
CA ARG A 101 -7.56 9.54 -9.78
C ARG A 101 -6.61 9.30 -10.94
N LEU A 102 -7.18 9.18 -12.14
CA LEU A 102 -6.43 9.03 -13.37
C LEU A 102 -5.97 10.41 -13.86
N GLY A 103 -4.71 10.51 -14.28
CA GLY A 103 -4.23 11.70 -14.98
C GLY A 103 -4.93 11.85 -16.35
N GLU A 104 -5.02 13.09 -16.85
CA GLU A 104 -5.65 13.39 -18.15
C GLU A 104 -4.87 12.83 -19.36
N SER A 105 -3.59 12.45 -19.17
CA SER A 105 -2.72 11.92 -20.22
C SER A 105 -2.54 10.40 -20.14
N SER A 106 -2.30 9.75 -21.29
CA SER A 106 -1.95 8.32 -21.39
C SER A 106 -0.64 7.96 -20.66
N VAL A 107 0.15 8.97 -20.32
CA VAL A 107 1.33 8.92 -19.47
C VAL A 107 1.10 9.98 -18.40
N GLY A 108 0.31 9.62 -17.38
CA GLY A 108 -0.21 10.56 -16.38
C GLY A 108 0.35 10.34 -14.98
N ASN A 109 0.26 11.39 -14.16
CA ASN A 109 0.45 11.38 -12.72
C ASN A 109 -0.82 10.82 -12.06
N ASP A 110 -1.01 9.50 -12.13
CA ASP A 110 -2.08 8.85 -11.38
C ASP A 110 -1.84 9.08 -9.88
N SER A 111 -2.92 9.24 -9.13
CA SER A 111 -2.81 9.35 -7.68
C SER A 111 -3.85 8.51 -6.97
N ILE A 112 -3.51 8.10 -5.76
CA ILE A 112 -4.38 7.32 -4.88
C ILE A 112 -4.20 7.82 -3.45
N ASP A 113 -5.25 7.78 -2.66
CA ASP A 113 -5.16 8.09 -1.24
C ASP A 113 -4.82 6.82 -0.47
N LEU A 114 -3.74 6.84 0.29
CA LEU A 114 -3.50 5.88 1.36
C LEU A 114 -4.21 6.39 2.60
N VAL A 115 -5.15 5.60 3.10
CA VAL A 115 -5.90 5.91 4.31
C VAL A 115 -5.54 4.91 5.39
N VAL A 116 -5.19 5.41 6.57
CA VAL A 116 -5.01 4.60 7.78
C VAL A 116 -6.18 4.88 8.71
N ALA A 117 -6.89 3.83 9.11
CA ALA A 117 -8.04 3.91 9.99
C ALA A 117 -7.91 2.94 11.16
N GLU A 118 -8.33 3.39 12.33
CA GLU A 118 -8.50 2.54 13.51
C GLU A 118 -9.97 2.15 13.66
N ILE A 119 -10.21 0.86 13.79
CA ILE A 119 -11.53 0.26 13.91
C ILE A 119 -11.72 -0.22 15.34
N HIS A 120 -12.81 0.22 15.96
CA HIS A 120 -13.26 -0.29 17.25
C HIS A 120 -14.17 -1.49 17.02
N ASN A 121 -13.71 -2.70 17.38
CA ASN A 121 -14.35 -3.94 16.95
C ASN A 121 -15.72 -4.18 17.61
N SER A 122 -15.94 -3.65 18.82
CA SER A 122 -17.21 -3.79 19.54
C SER A 122 -18.31 -2.90 18.95
N THR A 123 -17.99 -1.65 18.63
CA THR A 123 -18.93 -0.64 18.11
C THR A 123 -19.00 -0.64 16.58
N ARG A 124 -18.04 -1.29 15.91
CA ARG A 124 -17.82 -1.25 14.45
C ARG A 124 -17.67 0.17 13.90
N THR A 125 -17.22 1.10 14.73
CA THR A 125 -16.92 2.47 14.32
C THR A 125 -15.46 2.59 13.91
N SER A 126 -15.20 3.39 12.87
CA SER A 126 -13.86 3.65 12.38
C SER A 126 -13.50 5.13 12.53
N THR A 127 -12.26 5.41 12.91
CA THR A 127 -11.68 6.75 12.96
C THR A 127 -10.47 6.81 12.04
N ILE A 128 -10.39 7.83 11.20
CA ILE A 128 -9.22 8.05 10.33
C ILE A 128 -8.07 8.55 11.21
N VAL A 129 -6.95 7.83 11.20
CA VAL A 129 -5.71 8.19 11.90
C VAL A 129 -4.88 9.13 11.05
N CYS A 130 -4.79 8.83 9.74
CA CYS A 130 -4.23 9.75 8.75
C CYS A 130 -4.67 9.36 7.34
N SER A 131 -4.51 10.31 6.42
CA SER A 131 -4.68 10.10 4.99
C SER A 131 -3.62 10.91 4.24
N LYS A 132 -2.98 10.30 3.24
CA LYS A 132 -2.07 11.00 2.34
C LYS A 132 -2.31 10.60 0.89
N ALA A 133 -2.27 11.59 0.00
CA ALA A 133 -2.23 11.33 -1.43
C ALA A 133 -0.85 10.80 -1.81
N ILE A 134 -0.84 9.75 -2.60
CA ILE A 134 0.35 9.16 -3.20
C ILE A 134 0.28 9.45 -4.69
N GLU A 135 1.25 10.21 -5.17
CA GLU A 135 1.45 10.48 -6.58
C GLU A 135 2.31 9.39 -7.22
N PHE A 136 1.98 9.03 -8.45
CA PHE A 136 2.67 8.00 -9.17
C PHE A 136 3.33 8.51 -10.43
N ASN A 137 4.64 8.27 -10.50
CA ASN A 137 5.41 8.48 -11.71
C ASN A 137 5.36 7.21 -12.58
N SER A 138 4.34 7.14 -13.43
CA SER A 138 4.10 6.05 -14.38
C SER A 138 5.29 5.78 -15.30
N GLU A 139 5.95 6.85 -15.75
CA GLU A 139 7.14 6.76 -16.60
C GLU A 139 8.32 6.10 -15.88
N TYR A 140 8.60 6.51 -14.63
CA TYR A 140 9.66 5.93 -13.82
C TYR A 140 9.44 4.44 -13.57
N PHE A 141 8.20 4.03 -13.27
CA PHE A 141 7.87 2.62 -13.11
C PHE A 141 8.10 1.84 -14.39
N PHE A 142 7.55 2.31 -15.52
CA PHE A 142 7.65 1.63 -16.79
C PHE A 142 9.12 1.48 -17.24
N ASN A 143 9.92 2.54 -17.12
CA ASN A 143 11.34 2.50 -17.42
C ASN A 143 12.10 1.51 -16.51
N THR A 144 11.74 1.46 -15.22
CA THR A 144 12.30 0.49 -14.27
C THR A 144 11.91 -0.94 -14.64
N TYR A 145 10.66 -1.17 -15.03
CA TYR A 145 10.15 -2.47 -15.47
C TYR A 145 10.86 -2.95 -16.74
N MET A 146 10.91 -2.12 -17.78
CA MET A 146 11.56 -2.45 -19.05
C MET A 146 13.06 -2.75 -18.87
N ARG A 147 13.75 -2.01 -18.00
CA ARG A 147 15.14 -2.30 -17.66
C ARG A 147 15.29 -3.69 -17.03
N ARG A 148 14.41 -4.06 -16.09
CA ARG A 148 14.44 -5.38 -15.44
C ARG A 148 14.15 -6.50 -16.43
N GLU A 149 13.17 -6.30 -17.30
CA GLU A 149 12.82 -7.30 -18.32
C GLU A 149 13.97 -7.51 -19.31
N ARG A 150 14.63 -6.42 -19.75
CA ARG A 150 15.84 -6.52 -20.57
C ARG A 150 16.95 -7.34 -19.88
N LEU A 151 17.18 -7.11 -18.59
CA LEU A 151 18.17 -7.87 -17.81
C LEU A 151 17.78 -9.33 -17.64
N ARG A 152 16.49 -9.62 -17.43
CA ARG A 152 15.96 -11.00 -17.37
C ARG A 152 16.20 -11.75 -18.68
N LEU A 153 15.87 -11.13 -19.81
CA LEU A 153 16.07 -11.71 -21.13
C LEU A 153 17.55 -11.94 -21.45
N LEU A 154 18.44 -11.02 -21.04
CA LEU A 154 19.88 -11.23 -21.15
C LEU A 154 20.35 -12.41 -20.32
N ALA A 155 19.89 -12.55 -19.07
CA ALA A 155 20.27 -13.68 -18.22
C ALA A 155 19.85 -15.04 -18.80
N LEU A 156 18.69 -15.11 -19.46
CA LEU A 156 18.22 -16.33 -20.14
C LEU A 156 19.10 -16.76 -21.32
N GLN A 157 19.94 -15.88 -21.87
CA GLN A 157 20.90 -16.27 -22.91
C GLN A 157 22.12 -17.03 -22.36
N TYR A 158 22.30 -17.02 -21.04
CA TYR A 158 23.42 -17.66 -20.34
C TYR A 158 22.98 -18.80 -19.40
N LEU A 159 21.71 -19.20 -19.47
CA LEU A 159 21.11 -20.34 -18.76
C LEU A 159 20.70 -21.41 -19.77
#